data_AF-A0A662ENL4-F1
#
_entry.id   AF-A0A662ENL4-F1
#
_cell.length_a   1.000
_cell.length_b   1.000
_cell.length_c   1.000
_cell.angle_alpha   90.00
_cell.angle_beta   90.00
_cell.angle_gamma   90.00
#
_symmetry.space_group_name_H-M   'P 1'
#
loop_
_entity.id
_entity.type
_entity.pdbx_description
1 polymer ?
#
loop_
_entity_poly.entity_id
_entity_poly.type
_entity_poly.pdbx_seq_one_letter_code
_entity_poly.pdbx_strand_id
1 'polypeptide(L)'
;MKEWWRDFLAFRKLVTPMIMPVVFWIGVAIAVIMGVITIVYGARAQSGGARMVIMGLITLFLGPVFVRILCELVLTFFRRD
;
A
#
# COMPACT_ATOMS: atom_id res chain seq x y z
N MET A 1 19.01 -20.21 -18.91
CA MET A 1 18.00 -19.36 -18.25
C MET A 1 17.82 -19.88 -16.84
N LYS A 2 18.02 -19.05 -15.80
CA LYS A 2 18.02 -19.50 -14.39
C LYS A 2 16.61 -19.92 -13.97
N GLU A 3 16.45 -21.17 -13.53
CA GLU A 3 15.16 -21.79 -13.15
C GLU A 3 14.65 -21.34 -11.77
N TRP A 4 14.63 -20.03 -11.50
CA TRP A 4 14.13 -19.43 -10.26
C TRP A 4 12.67 -19.80 -9.94
N TRP A 5 11.89 -20.11 -10.97
CA TRP A 5 10.49 -20.52 -10.87
C TRP A 5 10.30 -21.90 -10.20
N ARG A 6 11.23 -22.85 -10.37
CA ARG A 6 11.14 -24.17 -9.72
C ARG A 6 11.39 -24.09 -8.21
N ASP A 7 12.33 -23.24 -7.78
CA ASP A 7 12.61 -23.01 -6.35
C ASP A 7 11.46 -22.26 -5.65
N PHE A 8 10.74 -21.42 -6.39
CA PHE A 8 9.49 -20.77 -5.97
C PHE A 8 8.35 -21.75 -5.75
N LEU A 9 8.08 -22.61 -6.74
CA LEU A 9 7.04 -23.65 -6.66
C LEU A 9 7.34 -24.70 -5.60
N ALA A 10 8.62 -24.91 -5.27
CA ALA A 10 9.05 -25.82 -4.22
C ALA A 10 9.03 -25.21 -2.80
N PHE A 11 8.52 -23.98 -2.61
CA PHE A 11 8.42 -23.28 -1.31
C PHE A 11 9.73 -23.22 -0.51
N ARG A 12 10.90 -23.42 -1.14
CA ARG A 12 12.22 -23.41 -0.46
C ARG A 12 12.66 -22.02 -0.01
N LYS A 13 12.13 -20.98 -0.65
CA LYS A 13 12.25 -19.59 -0.20
C LYS A 13 10.87 -18.98 -0.23
N LEU A 14 10.43 -18.46 0.92
CA LEU A 14 9.28 -17.60 0.99
C LEU A 14 9.61 -16.29 0.29
N VAL A 15 8.87 -16.01 -0.77
CA VAL A 15 9.12 -14.87 -1.65
C VAL A 15 8.43 -13.63 -1.12
N THR A 16 7.29 -13.85 -0.46
CA THR A 16 6.48 -12.82 0.16
C THR A 16 7.31 -11.83 0.99
N PRO A 17 8.21 -12.24 1.92
CA PRO A 17 9.03 -11.30 2.66
C PRO A 17 10.04 -10.52 1.81
N MET A 18 10.52 -11.09 0.69
CA MET A 18 11.45 -10.43 -0.22
C MET A 18 10.77 -9.34 -1.07
N ILE A 19 9.52 -9.57 -1.48
CA ILE A 19 8.75 -8.64 -2.34
C ILE A 19 8.04 -7.56 -1.52
N MET A 20 7.82 -7.77 -0.22
CA MET A 20 7.02 -6.86 0.61
C MET A 20 7.48 -5.40 0.64
N PRO A 21 8.79 -5.07 0.66
CA PRO A 21 9.24 -3.68 0.58
C PRO A 21 8.78 -2.98 -0.72
N VAL A 22 8.76 -3.69 -1.84
CA VAL A 22 8.30 -3.13 -3.13
C VAL A 22 6.80 -2.89 -3.09
N VAL A 23 6.03 -3.85 -2.56
CA VAL A 23 4.58 -3.72 -2.38
C VAL A 23 4.23 -2.55 -1.47
N PHE A 24 5.00 -2.36 -0.39
CA PHE A 24 4.83 -1.23 0.53
C PHE A 24 4.94 0.12 -0.20
N TRP A 25 6.04 0.33 -0.94
CA TRP A 25 6.25 1.60 -1.65
C TRP A 25 5.19 1.85 -2.73
N ILE A 26 4.76 0.81 -3.44
CA ILE A 26 3.67 0.90 -4.42
C ILE A 26 2.35 1.28 -3.72
N GLY A 27 2.01 0.61 -2.62
CA GLY A 27 0.80 0.91 -1.84
C GLY A 27 0.79 2.34 -1.29
N VAL A 28 1.94 2.82 -0.79
CA VAL A 28 2.11 4.21 -0.35
C VAL A 28 1.93 5.18 -1.51
N ALA A 29 2.55 4.93 -2.66
CA ALA A 29 2.41 5.78 -3.84
C ALA A 29 0.95 5.90 -4.28
N ILE A 30 0.22 4.77 -4.32
CA ILE A 30 -1.22 4.75 -4.66
C ILE A 30 -2.01 5.56 -3.63
N ALA A 31 -1.80 5.35 -2.32
CA ALA A 31 -2.52 6.07 -1.28
C ALA A 31 -2.28 7.59 -1.37
N VAL A 32 -1.04 8.01 -1.64
CA VAL A 32 -0.67 9.42 -1.80
C VAL A 32 -1.34 10.01 -3.04
N ILE A 33 -1.24 9.34 -4.19
CA ILE A 33 -1.84 9.80 -5.45
C ILE A 33 -3.37 9.92 -5.29
N MET A 34 -4.02 8.91 -4.73
CA MET A 34 -5.47 8.92 -4.52
C MET A 34 -5.90 10.01 -3.53
N GLY A 35 -5.13 10.23 -2.45
CA GLY A 35 -5.35 11.32 -1.50
C GLY A 35 -5.28 12.69 -2.17
N VAL A 36 -4.23 12.94 -2.97
CA VAL A 36 -4.06 14.20 -3.71
C VAL A 36 -5.18 14.40 -4.73
N ILE A 37 -5.51 13.36 -5.51
CA ILE A 37 -6.63 13.41 -6.47
C ILE A 37 -7.92 13.80 -5.77
N THR A 38 -8.23 13.17 -4.63
CA THR A 38 -9.44 13.43 -3.85
C THR A 38 -9.48 14.86 -3.31
N ILE A 39 -8.33 15.40 -2.87
CA ILE A 39 -8.22 16.80 -2.44
C ILE A 39 -8.49 17.75 -3.61
N VAL A 40 -7.88 17.51 -4.78
CA VAL A 40 -8.05 18.38 -5.95
C VAL A 40 -9.50 18.37 -6.44
N TYR A 41 -10.14 17.21 -6.50
CA TYR A 41 -11.56 17.11 -6.86
C TYR A 41 -12.45 17.80 -5.83
N GLY A 42 -12.19 17.59 -4.53
CA GLY A 42 -12.92 18.26 -3.45
C GLY A 42 -12.79 19.78 -3.50
N ALA A 43 -11.59 20.29 -3.79
CA ALA A 43 -11.33 21.72 -3.90
C ALA A 43 -12.06 22.40 -5.08
N ARG A 44 -12.39 21.64 -6.13
CA ARG A 44 -13.13 22.16 -7.30
C ARG A 44 -14.64 21.95 -7.24
N ALA A 45 -15.16 21.28 -6.21
CA ALA A 45 -16.58 21.00 -6.08
C ALA A 45 -17.36 22.23 -5.57
N GLN A 46 -18.42 22.64 -6.29
CA GLN A 46 -19.26 23.80 -5.95
C GLN A 46 -20.05 23.63 -4.64
N SER A 47 -20.31 22.40 -4.19
CA SER A 47 -21.01 22.12 -2.92
C SER A 47 -20.50 20.83 -2.29
N GLY A 48 -20.19 20.85 -0.99
CA GLY A 48 -19.74 19.66 -0.24
C GLY A 48 -18.24 19.30 -0.37
N GLY A 49 -17.46 20.12 -1.07
CA GLY A 49 -16.03 19.90 -1.32
C GLY A 49 -15.16 19.77 -0.06
N ALA A 50 -15.51 20.49 1.01
CA ALA A 50 -14.78 20.44 2.29
C ALA A 50 -14.68 19.02 2.86
N ARG A 51 -15.75 18.21 2.75
CA ARG A 51 -15.73 16.82 3.22
C ARG A 51 -14.76 15.95 2.42
N MET A 52 -14.71 16.13 1.09
CA MET A 52 -13.80 15.40 0.22
C MET A 52 -12.33 15.79 0.47
N VAL A 53 -12.05 17.08 0.68
CA VAL A 53 -10.70 17.56 1.02
C VAL A 53 -10.22 16.96 2.35
N ILE A 54 -11.07 16.96 3.39
CA ILE A 54 -10.74 16.35 4.68
C ILE A 54 -10.49 14.85 4.51
N MET A 55 -11.33 14.14 3.75
CA MET A 55 -11.13 12.71 3.47
C MET A 55 -9.83 12.46 2.73
N GLY A 56 -9.50 13.26 1.72
CA GLY A 56 -8.24 13.13 0.99
C GLY A 56 -7.00 13.38 1.85
N LEU A 57 -7.06 14.35 2.78
CA LEU A 57 -6.01 14.59 3.78
C LEU A 57 -5.86 13.40 4.73
N ILE A 58 -6.97 12.88 5.24
CA ILE A 58 -6.97 11.66 6.07
C ILE A 58 -6.30 10.52 5.30
N THR A 59 -6.71 10.25 4.06
CA THR A 59 -6.11 9.20 3.22
C THR A 59 -4.62 9.42 2.95
N LEU A 60 -4.19 10.67 2.78
CA LEU A 60 -2.78 11.01 2.54
C LEU A 60 -1.87 10.63 3.72
N PHE A 61 -2.35 10.81 4.96
CA PHE A 61 -1.58 10.51 6.18
C PHE A 61 -1.84 9.11 6.73
N LEU A 62 -3.10 8.69 6.85
CA LEU A 62 -3.48 7.38 7.37
C LEU A 62 -3.28 6.25 6.35
N GLY A 63 -3.36 6.53 5.04
CA GLY A 63 -3.14 5.53 4.01
C GLY A 63 -1.76 4.86 4.11
N PRO A 64 -0.65 5.62 4.12
CA PRO A 64 0.69 5.05 4.31
C PRO A 64 0.86 4.27 5.62
N VAL A 65 0.27 4.77 6.72
CA VAL A 65 0.29 4.09 8.03
C VAL A 65 -0.45 2.75 7.96
N PHE A 66 -1.62 2.73 7.33
CA PHE A 66 -2.42 1.52 7.14
C PHE A 66 -1.68 0.48 6.28
N VAL A 67 -1.07 0.91 5.16
CA VAL A 67 -0.24 0.04 4.31
C VAL A 67 0.94 -0.52 5.11
N ARG A 68 1.58 0.27 5.98
CA ARG A 68 2.64 -0.18 6.91
C ARG A 68 2.15 -1.31 7.80
N ILE A 69 1.02 -1.10 8.48
CA ILE A 69 0.45 -2.07 9.43
C ILE A 69 0.09 -3.38 8.72
N LEU A 70 -0.54 -3.32 7.54
CA LEU A 70 -0.85 -4.52 6.76
C LEU A 70 0.41 -5.27 6.33
N CYS A 71 1.45 -4.54 5.89
CA CYS A 71 2.72 -5.16 5.51
C CYS A 71 3.37 -5.89 6.70
N GLU A 72 3.36 -5.25 7.87
CA GLU A 72 3.95 -5.79 9.09
C GLU A 72 3.16 -6.97 9.64
N LEU A 73 1.83 -6.95 9.53
CA LEU A 73 0.97 -8.08 9.87
C LEU A 73 1.30 -9.30 8.98
N VAL A 74 1.37 -9.10 7.66
CA VAL A 74 1.71 -10.16 6.70
C VAL A 74 3.11 -10.73 6.99
N LEU A 75 4.12 -9.88 7.19
CA LEU A 75 5.47 -10.33 7.54
C LEU A 75 5.51 -11.09 8.87
N THR A 76 4.71 -10.67 9.84
CA THR A 76 4.62 -11.34 11.15
C THR A 76 4.02 -12.74 11.04
N PHE A 77 3.03 -12.94 10.17
CA PHE A 77 2.51 -14.28 9.87
C PHE A 77 3.61 -15.19 9.28
N PHE A 78 4.36 -14.71 8.28
CA PHE A 78 5.43 -15.50 7.65
C PHE A 78 6.69 -15.68 8.53
N ARG A 79 6.85 -14.90 9.60
CA ARG A 79 8.00 -14.99 10.51
C ARG A 79 7.73 -15.92 11.71
N ARG A 80 6.48 -16.32 11.95
CA ARG A 80 6.10 -17.23 13.03
C ARG A 80 6.09 -18.72 12.64
N ASP A 81 6.56 -19.04 11.43
CA ASP A 81 6.78 -20.39 10.90
C ASP A 81 8.28 -20.58 10.59
#